data_AF-A0A2V5PMC1-F1
#
_entry.id   AF-A0A2V5PMC1-F1
#
_cell.length_a   1.000
_cell.length_b   1.000
_cell.length_c   1.000
_cell.angle_alpha   90.00
_cell.angle_beta   90.00
_cell.angle_gamma   90.00
#
_symmetry.space_group_name_H-M   'P 1'
#
loop_
_entity.id
_entity.type
_entity.pdbx_description
1 polymer ?
#
loop_
_entity_poly.entity_id
_entity_poly.type
_entity_poly.pdbx_seq_one_letter_code
_entity_poly.pdbx_strand_id
1 'polypeptide(L)'
;ARFVARWNRLRQEEFSAKTLQTMIEANARTLGDAARRNAVRWPTTEGSYPDSLTFAEDLAQMKAWTEVRLAWLDRKINQKPHAIGP
;
A
#
# COMPACT_ATOMS: atom_id res chain seq x y z
N ALA A 1 -0.42 5.07 24.48
CA ALA A 1 0.51 6.19 24.24
C ALA A 1 1.71 5.82 23.36
N ARG A 2 2.57 4.85 23.75
CA ARG A 2 3.80 4.50 23.01
C ARG A 2 3.60 4.13 21.54
N PHE A 3 2.64 3.27 21.22
CA PHE A 3 2.40 2.81 19.84
C PHE A 3 1.88 3.93 18.93
N VAL A 4 1.02 4.81 19.45
CA VAL A 4 0.52 5.99 18.73
C VAL A 4 1.69 6.95 18.44
N ALA A 5 2.55 7.21 19.41
CA ALA A 5 3.73 8.06 19.21
C ALA A 5 4.70 7.47 18.17
N ARG A 6 4.93 6.15 18.20
CA ARG A 6 5.76 5.47 17.19
C ARG A 6 5.13 5.54 15.80
N TRP A 7 3.83 5.29 15.69
CA TRP A 7 3.09 5.42 14.43
C TRP A 7 3.23 6.83 13.86
N ASN A 8 2.94 7.86 14.66
CA ASN A 8 3.00 9.25 14.23
C ASN A 8 4.42 9.65 13.80
N ARG A 9 5.47 9.17 14.46
CA ARG A 9 6.85 9.37 14.03
C ARG A 9 7.11 8.74 12.65
N LEU A 10 6.82 7.46 12.49
CA LEU A 10 7.05 6.73 11.23
C LEU A 10 6.25 7.35 10.07
N ARG A 11 5.05 7.89 10.33
CA ARG A 11 4.22 8.54 9.31
C ARG A 11 4.81 9.83 8.74
N GLN A 12 5.73 10.48 9.44
CA GLN A 12 6.46 11.65 8.93
C GLN A 12 7.62 11.26 8.00
N GLU A 13 8.10 10.03 8.09
CA GLU A 13 9.34 9.58 7.43
C GLU A 13 9.09 8.31 6.62
N GLU A 14 9.39 7.14 7.17
CA GLU A 14 9.46 5.87 6.44
C GLU A 14 8.08 5.42 5.91
N PHE A 15 7.02 5.70 6.66
CA PHE A 15 5.65 5.35 6.30
C PHE A 15 4.88 6.55 5.76
N SER A 16 5.56 7.60 5.28
CA SER A 16 4.90 8.63 4.49
C SER A 16 4.30 8.03 3.21
N ALA A 17 3.17 8.54 2.74
CA ALA A 17 2.57 8.07 1.48
C ALA A 17 3.57 8.19 0.32
N LYS A 18 4.31 9.31 0.27
CA LYS A 18 5.38 9.55 -0.69
C LYS A 18 6.47 8.48 -0.63
N THR A 19 6.95 8.13 0.57
CA THR A 19 8.00 7.12 0.74
C THR A 19 7.53 5.76 0.25
N LEU A 20 6.31 5.34 0.65
CA LEU A 20 5.76 4.05 0.21
C LEU A 20 5.50 4.01 -1.29
N GLN A 21 4.95 5.07 -1.89
CA GLN A 21 4.76 5.15 -3.34
C GLN A 21 6.10 5.12 -4.09
N THR A 22 7.13 5.81 -3.57
CA THR A 22 8.48 5.76 -4.16
C THR A 22 9.06 4.35 -4.13
N MET A 23 8.83 3.60 -3.05
CA MET A 23 9.24 2.20 -2.96
C MET A 23 8.51 1.32 -3.97
N ILE A 24 7.19 1.50 -4.15
CA ILE A 24 6.41 0.80 -5.18
C ILE A 24 6.99 1.08 -6.56
N GLU A 25 7.27 2.34 -6.88
CA GLU A 25 7.82 2.73 -8.18
C GLU A 25 9.24 2.20 -8.40
N ALA A 26 10.09 2.22 -7.36
CA ALA A 26 11.43 1.64 -7.43
C ALA A 26 11.38 0.13 -7.71
N ASN A 27 10.48 -0.59 -7.05
CA ASN A 27 10.27 -2.02 -7.28
C ASN A 27 9.73 -2.28 -8.69
N ALA A 28 8.74 -1.50 -9.14
CA ALA A 28 8.18 -1.60 -10.49
C ALA A 28 9.25 -1.35 -11.56
N ARG A 29 10.12 -0.35 -11.38
CA ARG A 29 11.24 -0.10 -12.30
C ARG A 29 12.24 -1.25 -12.33
N THR A 30 12.52 -1.85 -11.18
CA THR A 30 13.52 -2.92 -11.06
C THR A 30 13.01 -4.25 -11.59
N LEU A 31 11.74 -4.58 -11.30
CA LEU A 31 11.17 -5.91 -11.52
C LEU A 31 10.17 -5.96 -12.69
N GLY A 32 9.70 -4.82 -13.20
CA GLY A 32 8.59 -4.76 -14.15
C GLY A 32 8.83 -5.55 -15.43
N ASP A 33 10.04 -5.47 -15.99
CA ASP A 33 10.39 -6.26 -17.17
C ASP A 33 10.47 -7.77 -16.88
N ALA A 34 10.96 -8.15 -15.71
CA ALA A 34 11.00 -9.55 -15.29
C ALA A 34 9.57 -10.08 -15.06
N ALA A 35 8.70 -9.31 -14.41
CA ALA A 35 7.30 -9.63 -14.20
C ALA A 35 6.55 -9.79 -15.54
N ARG A 36 6.76 -8.88 -16.49
CA ARG A 36 6.19 -8.97 -17.84
C ARG A 36 6.64 -10.23 -18.57
N ARG A 37 7.94 -10.54 -18.59
CA ARG A 37 8.45 -11.77 -19.21
C ARG A 37 7.89 -13.02 -18.53
N ASN A 38 7.75 -12.99 -17.21
CA ASN A 38 7.18 -14.08 -16.44
C ASN A 38 5.73 -14.34 -16.84
N ALA A 39 4.90 -13.29 -16.89
CA ALA A 39 3.49 -13.40 -17.29
C ALA A 39 3.31 -13.92 -18.73
N VAL A 40 4.18 -13.50 -19.66
CA VAL A 40 4.16 -14.01 -21.04
C VAL A 40 4.58 -15.49 -21.11
N ARG A 41 5.59 -15.89 -20.32
CA ARG A 41 6.14 -17.25 -20.36
C ARG A 41 5.26 -18.27 -19.64
N TRP A 42 4.65 -17.85 -18.54
CA TRP A 42 3.77 -18.68 -17.71
C TRP A 42 2.46 -17.92 -17.48
N PRO A 43 1.56 -17.90 -18.47
CA PRO A 43 0.26 -17.28 -18.31
C PRO A 43 -0.50 -18.04 -17.22
N THR A 44 -0.78 -17.37 -16.10
CA THR A 44 -1.66 -17.93 -15.06
C THR A 44 -3.07 -18.01 -15.62
N THR A 45 -3.65 -19.22 -15.65
CA THR A 45 -5.04 -19.43 -16.07
C THR A 45 -6.03 -19.39 -14.90
N GLU A 46 -5.56 -19.29 -13.66
CA GLU A 46 -6.41 -19.46 -12.48
C GLU A 46 -5.99 -18.55 -11.32
N GLY A 47 -6.88 -17.61 -10.98
CA GLY A 47 -6.85 -16.83 -9.74
C GLY A 47 -8.16 -16.05 -9.57
N SER A 48 -8.72 -16.02 -8.35
CA SER A 48 -9.89 -15.15 -8.02
C SER A 48 -9.56 -13.65 -8.03
N TYR A 49 -8.29 -13.29 -8.27
CA TYR A 49 -7.93 -11.90 -8.53
C TYR A 49 -8.40 -11.56 -9.94
N PRO A 50 -9.14 -10.44 -10.15
CA PRO A 50 -9.55 -10.08 -11.48
C PRO A 50 -8.29 -9.77 -12.31
N ASP A 51 -7.85 -10.76 -13.09
CA ASP A 51 -6.76 -10.68 -14.08
C ASP A 51 -7.09 -9.72 -15.26
N SER A 52 -8.06 -8.83 -15.06
CA SER A 52 -8.46 -7.81 -16.01
C SER A 52 -7.57 -6.57 -15.98
N LEU A 53 -6.77 -6.37 -14.92
CA LEU A 53 -5.91 -5.20 -14.81
C LEU A 53 -4.57 -5.46 -15.48
N THR A 54 -4.15 -4.52 -16.32
CA THR A 54 -2.76 -4.43 -16.77
C THR A 54 -1.84 -4.15 -15.57
N PHE A 55 -0.55 -4.50 -15.70
CA PHE A 55 0.45 -4.18 -14.68
C PHE A 55 0.47 -2.71 -14.27
N ALA A 56 0.22 -1.79 -15.21
CA ALA A 56 0.16 -0.36 -14.94
C ALA A 56 -1.08 0.03 -14.10
N GLU A 57 -2.23 -0.58 -14.38
CA GLU A 57 -3.46 -0.36 -13.63
C GLU A 57 -3.37 -0.97 -12.22
N ASP A 58 -2.74 -2.13 -12.08
CA ASP A 58 -2.49 -2.73 -10.77
C ASP A 58 -1.59 -1.82 -9.90
N LEU A 59 -0.50 -1.30 -10.46
CA LEU A 59 0.34 -0.32 -9.78
C LEU A 59 -0.42 0.96 -9.39
N ALA A 60 -1.29 1.46 -10.27
CA ALA A 60 -2.12 2.62 -9.98
C ALA A 60 -3.09 2.33 -8.83
N GLN A 61 -3.73 1.16 -8.84
CA GLN A 61 -4.65 0.72 -7.80
C GLN A 61 -3.92 0.51 -6.46
N MET A 62 -2.74 -0.10 -6.46
CA MET A 62 -1.90 -0.26 -5.28
C MET A 62 -1.55 1.09 -4.63
N LYS A 63 -1.15 2.09 -5.45
CA LYS A 63 -0.85 3.44 -4.95
C LYS A 63 -2.08 4.12 -4.36
N ALA A 64 -3.20 4.08 -5.07
CA ALA A 64 -4.46 4.65 -4.59
C ALA A 64 -4.95 3.99 -3.28
N TRP A 65 -4.91 2.65 -3.22
CA TRP A 65 -5.28 1.91 -2.01
C TRP A 65 -4.38 2.26 -0.83
N THR A 66 -3.07 2.35 -1.05
CA THR A 66 -2.10 2.70 -0.01
C THR A 66 -2.41 4.06 0.60
N GLU A 67 -2.70 5.07 -0.23
CA GLU A 67 -3.10 6.42 0.20
C GLU A 67 -4.33 6.38 1.12
N VAL A 68 -5.41 5.74 0.65
CA VAL A 68 -6.69 5.64 1.37
C VAL A 68 -6.51 4.86 2.68
N ARG A 69 -5.71 3.80 2.65
CA ARG A 69 -5.49 2.93 3.81
C ARG A 69 -4.67 3.63 4.89
N LEU A 70 -3.63 4.38 4.52
CA LEU A 70 -2.86 5.18 5.47
C LEU A 70 -3.75 6.22 6.15
N ALA A 71 -4.58 6.94 5.40
CA ALA A 71 -5.51 7.91 5.96
C ALA A 71 -6.50 7.27 6.94
N TRP A 72 -6.99 6.06 6.65
CA TRP A 72 -7.83 5.31 7.57
C TRP A 72 -7.09 4.90 8.84
N LEU A 73 -5.85 4.41 8.72
CA LEU A 73 -5.02 4.01 9.86
C LEU A 73 -4.70 5.20 10.77
N ASP A 74 -4.37 6.35 10.17
CA ASP A 74 -4.11 7.59 10.91
C ASP A 74 -5.31 7.97 11.78
N ARG A 75 -6.53 7.86 11.24
CA ARG A 75 -7.76 8.12 12.02
C ARG A 75 -7.94 7.10 13.14
N LYS A 76 -7.77 5.81 12.87
CA LYS A 76 -8.03 4.75 13.86
C LYS A 76 -7.00 4.71 14.98
N ILE A 77 -5.74 4.96 14.68
CA ILE A 77 -4.65 4.91 15.66
C ILE A 77 -4.64 6.16 16.54
N ASN A 78 -5.01 7.32 15.99
CA ASN A 78 -5.12 8.57 16.76
C ASN A 78 -6.48 8.74 17.46
N GLN A 79 -7.44 7.85 17.23
CA GLN A 79 -8.72 7.88 17.93
C GLN A 79 -8.49 7.62 19.42
N LYS A 80 -8.85 8.59 20.27
CA LYS A 80 -8.89 8.37 21.73
C LYS A 80 -9.97 7.34 22.04
N PRO A 81 -9.76 6.43 23.02
CA PRO A 81 -10.83 5.59 23.52
C PRO A 81 -12.01 6.46 23.94
N HIS A 82 -13.22 6.06 23.58
CA HIS A 82 -14.42 6.72 24.08
C HIS A 82 -14.40 6.61 25.61
N ALA A 83 -14.48 7.73 26.32
CA ALA A 83 -14.73 7.70 27.75
C ALA A 83 -16.12 7.09 27.94
N ILE A 84 -16.20 5.90 28.54
CA ILE A 84 -17.46 5.45 29.12
C ILE A 84 -17.68 6.40 30.30
N GLY A 85 -18.63 7.34 30.13
CA GLY A 85 -19.06 8.25 31.18
C GLY A 85 -19.64 7.47 32.37
N PRO A 86 -19.74 8.12 33.55
CA PRO A 86 -20.12 7.46 34.80
C PRO A 86 -21.46 6.74 34.73
#